data_AF-A0A522F7X6-F1
#
_entry.id   AF-A0A522F7X6-F1
#
_cell.length_a   1.000
_cell.length_b   1.000
_cell.length_c   1.000
_cell.angle_alpha   90.00
_cell.angle_beta   90.00
_cell.angle_gamma   90.00
#
_symmetry.space_group_name_H-M   'P 1'
#
loop_
_entity.id
_entity.type
_entity.pdbx_description
1 polymer ?
#
loop_
_entity_poly.entity_id
_entity_poly.type
_entity_poly.pdbx_seq_one_letter_code
_entity_poly.pdbx_strand_id
1 'polypeptide(L)' 'MNSSYLWLGLGFLGQGIFSARFLVQWIASEREKRSIIPVAFWY' A
#
# COMPACT_ATOMS: atom_id res chain seq x y z
N MET A 1 0.61 28.29 -7.75
CA MET A 1 1.16 27.05 -7.16
C MET A 1 1.76 26.25 -8.30
N ASN A 2 3.01 25.80 -8.16
CA ASN A 2 3.75 25.16 -9.25
C ASN A 2 3.17 23.76 -9.51
N SER A 3 2.79 23.46 -10.75
CA SER A 3 2.14 22.18 -11.12
C SER A 3 2.98 20.96 -10.71
N SER A 4 4.29 21.11 -10.60
CA SER A 4 5.23 20.08 -10.14
C SER A 4 4.91 19.55 -8.73
N TYR A 5 4.47 20.40 -7.79
CA TYR A 5 4.13 19.95 -6.44
C TYR A 5 2.85 19.11 -6.41
N LEU A 6 1.89 19.41 -7.29
CA LEU A 6 0.68 18.60 -7.45
C LEU A 6 1.04 17.21 -7.97
N TRP A 7 1.90 17.14 -9.00
CA TRP A 7 2.40 15.86 -9.52
C TRP A 7 3.22 15.07 -8.50
N LEU A 8 4.06 15.74 -7.70
CA LEU A 8 4.82 15.12 -6.63
C LEU A 8 3.89 14.52 -5.56
N GLY A 9 2.87 15.27 -5.13
CA GLY A 9 1.88 14.82 -4.16
C GLY A 9 1.08 13.61 -4.66
N LEU A 10 0.64 13.64 -5.91
CA LEU A 10 -0.03 12.49 -6.55
C LEU A 10 0.87 11.26 -6.61
N GLY A 11 2.15 11.43 -6.94
CA GLY A 11 3.13 10.35 -6.94
C GLY A 11 3.28 9.71 -5.56
N PHE A 12 3.42 10.51 -4.50
CA PHE A 12 3.51 10.01 -3.13
C PHE A 12 2.22 9.33 -2.66
N LEU A 13 1.05 9.84 -3.05
CA LEU A 13 -0.23 9.20 -2.73
C LEU A 13 -0.34 7.83 -3.39
N GLY A 14 -0.01 7.74 -4.69
CA GLY A 14 0.02 6.46 -5.40
C GLY A 14 1.01 5.48 -4.77
N GLN A 15 2.22 5.95 -4.42
CA GLN A 15 3.22 5.15 -3.74
C GLN A 15 2.76 4.69 -2.35
N GLY A 16 2.08 5.55 -1.59
CA GLY A 16 1.53 5.23 -0.28
C GLY A 16 0.45 4.15 -0.36
N ILE A 17 -0.51 4.28 -1.29
CA ILE A 17 -1.55 3.27 -1.53
C ILE A 17 -0.91 1.94 -1.96
N PHE A 18 0.05 1.99 -2.89
CA PHE A 18 0.79 0.81 -3.33
C PHE A 18 1.68 0.22 -2.22
N SER A 19 2.05 0.97 -1.19
CA SER A 19 2.79 0.43 -0.04
C SER A 19 1.84 -0.18 1.00
N ALA A 20 0.64 0.37 1.14
CA ALA A 20 -0.38 -0.08 2.11
C ALA A 20 -0.81 -1.54 1.90
N ARG A 21 -0.75 -2.09 0.69
CA ARG A 21 -1.01 -3.51 0.43
C ARG A 21 -0.06 -4.46 1.18
N PHE A 22 1.17 -4.04 1.49
CA PHE A 22 2.06 -4.81 2.36
C PHE A 22 1.63 -4.74 3.83
N LEU A 23 1.12 -3.59 4.29
CA LEU A 23 0.52 -3.48 5.63
C LEU A 23 -0.68 -4.40 5.76
N VAL A 24 -1.56 -4.46 4.75
CA VAL A 24 -2.71 -5.37 4.73
C VAL A 24 -2.25 -6.83 4.82
N GLN A 25 -1.22 -7.20 4.06
CA GLN A 25 -0.62 -8.54 4.11
C GLN A 25 -0.06 -8.87 5.49
N TRP A 26 0.65 -7.93 6.11
CA TRP A 26 1.21 -8.11 7.45
C TRP A 26 0.10 -8.31 8.49
N ILE A 27 -0.92 -7.43 8.50
CA ILE A 27 -2.06 -7.54 9.43
C ILE A 27 -2.80 -8.88 9.23
N ALA A 28 -2.98 -9.33 7.97
CA ALA A 28 -3.60 -10.62 7.70
C ALA A 28 -2.76 -11.79 8.21
N SER A 29 -1.43 -11.72 8.07
CA SER A 29 -0.51 -12.76 8.57
C SER A 29 -0.45 -12.81 10.09
N GLU A 30 -0.45 -11.65 10.76
CA GLU A 30 -0.48 -11.55 12.22
C GLU A 30 -1.76 -12.16 12.80
N ARG A 31 -2.91 -11.87 12.19
CA ARG A 31 -4.20 -12.43 12.61
C ARG A 31 -4.24 -13.95 12.51
N GLU A 32 -3.60 -14.51 11.50
CA GLU A 32 -3.56 -15.95 11.23
C GLU A 32 -2.38 -16.66 11.92
N LYS A 33 -1.40 -15.91 12.46
CA LYS A 33 -0.13 -16.43 13.01
C LYS A 33 0.65 -17.31 12.02
N ARG A 34 0.50 -17.04 10.73
CA ARG A 34 1.19 -17.72 9.62
C ARG A 34 1.53 -16.71 8.54
N SER A 35 2.66 -16.92 7.87
CA SER A 35 3.06 -16.09 6.72
C SER A 35 2.13 -16.39 5.55
N ILE A 36 1.11 -15.56 5.36
CA ILE A 36 0.14 -15.67 4.26
C ILE A 36 0.14 -14.41 3.42
N ILE A 37 -0.21 -14.59 2.14
CA ILE A 37 -0.44 -13.48 1.22
C ILE A 37 -1.93 -13.48 0.90
N PRO A 38 -2.71 -12.52 1.43
CA PRO A 38 -4.15 -12.48 1.18
C PRO A 38 -4.41 -12.21 -0.31
N VAL A 39 -5.53 -12.71 -0.81
CA VAL A 39 -5.99 -12.49 -2.20
C VAL A 39 -6.00 -11.00 -2.55
N ALA A 40 -6.40 -10.14 -1.61
CA ALA A 40 -6.36 -8.67 -1.71
C ALA A 40 -4.96 -8.04 -1.95
N PHE A 41 -3.87 -8.81 -1.88
CA PHE A 41 -2.54 -8.32 -2.27
C PHE A 41 -2.36 -8.29 -3.81
N TRP A 42 -3.13 -9.10 -4.53
CA TRP A 42 -2.99 -9.31 -5.98
C TRP A 42 -3.91 -8.43 -6.84
N TYR A 43 -4.85 -7.70 -6.23
CA TYR A 43 -5.81 -6.79 -6.89
C TYR A 43 -5.74 -5.43 -6.23
#